data_AF-A0A3N5VGV7-F1
#
_entry.id   AF-A0A3N5VGV7-F1
#
_cell.length_a   1.000
_cell.length_b   1.000
_cell.length_c   1.000
_cell.angle_alpha   90.00
_cell.angle_beta   90.00
_cell.angle_gamma   90.00
#
_symmetry.space_group_name_H-M   'P 1'
#
loop_
_entity.id
_entity.type
_entity.pdbx_description
1 polymer ?
#
loop_
_entity_poly.entity_id
_entity_poly.type
_entity_poly.pdbx_seq_one_letter_code
_entity_poly.pdbx_strand_id
1 'polypeptide(L)'
;MKTISKMLAGACLGLLVQVSTAQEEPSKFGFIRLANAVAHGDGNLVWKINGATISEKGYKMGAVTGGVALKPGNHEVTFSRNGTESGTTQVKVQLDDTTILIPFAERIPATDSKPASWAIRVLRLKQREPDDGQHATFVSVSQNPEVRVEVGDTRGRWTPVFVKRLAVAMTPLDFQRGYVPIRTKDASLESIPIGGQGNYVVVLHDDAEGALKSLTFRDFKYLSAD
;
A
#
# COMPACT_ATOMS: atom_id res chain seq x y z
N MET A 1 84.20 8.75 -12.98
CA MET A 1 83.22 8.46 -14.05
C MET A 1 81.83 8.44 -13.43
N LYS A 2 80.89 9.15 -14.06
CA LYS A 2 79.54 9.46 -13.58
C LYS A 2 78.63 8.23 -13.65
N THR A 3 77.78 8.03 -12.64
CA THR A 3 76.52 7.29 -12.79
C THR A 3 75.43 7.92 -11.94
N ILE A 4 74.32 8.20 -12.61
CA ILE A 4 73.09 8.87 -12.17
C ILE A 4 72.07 7.77 -11.82
N SER A 5 71.33 7.90 -10.72
CA SER A 5 70.02 7.24 -10.53
C SER A 5 69.24 7.97 -9.42
N LYS A 6 68.28 8.85 -9.75
CA LYS A 6 66.82 8.62 -9.84
C LYS A 6 66.20 8.18 -8.49
N MET A 7 65.51 9.05 -7.75
CA MET A 7 64.14 9.59 -7.89
C MET A 7 63.16 8.93 -6.88
N LEU A 8 62.17 9.73 -6.45
CA LEU A 8 60.95 9.41 -5.69
C LEU A 8 61.06 9.23 -4.15
N ALA A 9 60.89 10.35 -3.43
CA ALA A 9 60.18 10.37 -2.16
C ALA A 9 58.81 11.01 -2.41
N GLY A 10 57.78 10.19 -2.60
CA GLY A 10 56.41 10.62 -2.80
C GLY A 10 55.80 11.12 -1.50
N ALA A 11 55.44 12.40 -1.47
CA ALA A 11 54.61 12.99 -0.43
C ALA A 11 53.21 12.36 -0.48
N CYS A 12 52.90 11.47 0.46
CA CYS A 12 51.54 11.02 0.72
C CYS A 12 50.77 12.14 1.43
N LEU A 13 50.27 13.10 0.64
CA LEU A 13 49.29 14.07 1.11
C LEU A 13 47.95 13.34 1.26
N GLY A 14 47.63 12.93 2.49
CA GLY A 14 46.35 12.31 2.83
C GLY A 14 45.20 13.28 2.59
N LEU A 15 44.54 13.14 1.44
CA LEU A 15 43.21 13.69 1.18
C LEU A 15 42.22 12.95 2.09
N LEU A 16 41.97 13.52 3.26
CA LEU A 16 40.79 13.21 4.07
C LEU A 16 39.55 13.62 3.26
N VAL A 17 38.98 12.65 2.53
CA VAL A 17 37.64 12.77 1.99
C VAL A 17 36.70 12.81 3.19
N GLN A 18 36.29 14.01 3.59
CA GLN A 18 35.16 14.18 4.50
C GLN A 18 33.93 13.65 3.76
N VAL A 19 33.54 12.42 4.10
CA VAL A 19 32.21 11.92 3.79
C VAL A 19 31.25 12.77 4.61
N SER A 20 30.70 13.82 3.99
CA SER A 20 29.53 14.48 4.51
C SER A 20 28.42 13.45 4.56
N THR A 21 28.18 12.87 5.74
CA THR A 21 26.90 12.26 6.04
C THR A 21 25.88 13.38 5.90
N ALA A 22 25.14 13.39 4.78
CA ALA A 22 23.99 14.25 4.63
C ALA A 22 23.05 13.94 5.80
N GLN A 23 23.06 14.81 6.80
CA GLN A 23 22.14 14.75 7.92
C GLN A 23 20.78 15.04 7.30
N GLU A 24 19.98 13.99 7.05
CA GLU A 24 18.61 14.13 6.59
C GLU A 24 17.90 15.11 7.52
N GLU A 25 17.48 16.26 6.99
CA GLU A 25 16.61 17.15 7.75
C GLU A 25 15.37 16.35 8.16
N PRO A 26 14.93 16.44 9.44
CA PRO A 26 13.73 15.74 9.88
C PRO A 26 12.56 16.14 8.96
N SER A 27 11.85 15.14 8.44
CA SER A 27 10.84 15.42 7.42
C SER A 27 9.72 16.26 8.03
N LYS A 28 9.22 17.21 7.23
CA LYS A 28 8.25 18.22 7.70
C LYS A 28 6.82 17.78 7.45
N PHE A 29 6.61 16.55 7.00
CA PHE A 29 5.36 16.06 6.45
C PHE A 29 5.03 14.65 6.94
N GLY A 30 3.75 14.33 6.91
CA GLY A 30 3.27 12.95 6.82
C GLY A 30 2.64 12.71 5.46
N PHE A 31 2.15 11.49 5.24
CA PHE A 31 1.68 11.07 3.93
C PHE A 31 0.32 10.38 4.00
N ILE A 32 -0.51 10.62 2.98
CA ILE A 32 -1.71 9.82 2.73
C ILE A 32 -1.55 9.10 1.40
N ARG A 33 -1.81 7.79 1.39
CA ARG A 33 -1.72 6.94 0.19
C ARG A 33 -3.09 6.34 -0.13
N LEU A 34 -3.45 6.27 -1.41
CA LEU A 34 -4.66 5.61 -1.89
C LEU A 34 -4.33 4.20 -2.40
N ALA A 35 -5.15 3.23 -2.02
CA ALA A 35 -5.26 1.92 -2.66
C ALA A 35 -6.72 1.68 -3.04
N ASN A 36 -7.07 1.96 -4.30
CA ASN A 36 -8.46 2.03 -4.76
C ASN A 36 -9.09 0.64 -4.94
N ALA A 37 -10.03 0.29 -4.05
CA ALA A 37 -10.84 -0.92 -4.09
C ALA A 37 -12.33 -0.65 -4.36
N VAL A 38 -12.69 0.54 -4.88
CA VAL A 38 -14.08 0.85 -5.23
C VAL A 38 -14.41 0.18 -6.55
N ALA A 39 -15.23 -0.88 -6.49
CA ALA A 39 -15.63 -1.65 -7.67
C ALA A 39 -16.83 -1.06 -8.40
N HIS A 40 -17.88 -0.71 -7.65
CA HIS A 40 -19.15 -0.25 -8.19
C HIS A 40 -19.11 1.21 -8.66
N GLY A 41 -19.98 1.51 -9.62
CA GLY A 41 -20.10 2.83 -10.23
C GLY A 41 -19.26 3.01 -11.50
N ASP A 42 -19.48 4.13 -12.18
CA ASP A 42 -18.86 4.42 -13.48
C ASP A 42 -17.69 5.39 -13.37
N GLY A 43 -16.78 5.28 -14.32
CA GLY A 43 -15.63 6.17 -14.43
C GLY A 43 -14.56 5.95 -13.35
N ASN A 44 -13.71 6.94 -13.19
CA ASN A 44 -12.59 6.89 -12.25
C ASN A 44 -13.02 7.40 -10.86
N LEU A 45 -12.39 6.86 -9.82
CA LEU A 45 -12.53 7.37 -8.46
C LEU A 45 -11.87 8.75 -8.37
N VAL A 46 -12.62 9.75 -7.92
CA VAL A 46 -12.10 11.07 -7.58
C VAL A 46 -11.95 11.14 -6.07
N TRP A 47 -10.75 11.46 -5.60
CA TRP A 47 -10.52 11.79 -4.19
C TRP A 47 -10.05 13.23 -4.02
N LYS A 48 -10.54 13.85 -2.96
CA LYS A 48 -10.25 15.23 -2.56
C LYS A 48 -9.68 15.23 -1.15
N ILE A 49 -8.69 16.08 -0.92
CA ILE A 49 -8.15 16.33 0.43
C ILE A 49 -8.40 17.79 0.74
N ASN A 50 -9.12 18.06 1.84
CA ASN A 50 -9.55 19.41 2.23
C ASN A 50 -10.25 20.16 1.07
N GLY A 51 -11.11 19.46 0.33
CA GLY A 51 -11.83 19.99 -0.84
C GLY A 51 -11.03 20.08 -2.13
N ALA A 52 -9.70 19.98 -2.10
CA ALA A 52 -8.84 20.03 -3.29
C ALA A 52 -8.75 18.66 -3.98
N THR A 53 -9.07 18.62 -5.27
CA THR A 53 -8.93 17.41 -6.10
C THR A 53 -7.45 17.09 -6.33
N ILE A 54 -7.03 15.87 -6.00
CA ILE A 54 -5.63 15.46 -6.14
C ILE A 54 -5.26 15.11 -7.59
N SER A 55 -6.20 14.56 -8.36
CA SER A 55 -6.04 14.30 -9.78
C SER A 55 -7.35 14.49 -10.52
N GLU A 56 -7.36 15.38 -11.51
CA GLU A 56 -8.53 15.67 -12.33
C GLU A 56 -8.98 14.46 -13.14
N LYS A 57 -8.04 13.59 -13.55
CA LYS A 57 -8.34 12.36 -14.29
C LYS A 57 -8.95 11.27 -13.39
N GLY A 58 -8.82 11.40 -12.06
CA GLY A 58 -9.18 10.36 -11.10
C GLY A 58 -8.30 9.10 -11.20
N TYR A 59 -8.70 8.07 -10.45
CA TYR A 59 -7.97 6.81 -10.32
C TYR A 59 -8.84 5.63 -10.76
N LYS A 60 -8.29 4.77 -11.62
CA LYS A 60 -8.94 3.51 -12.01
C LYS A 60 -9.04 2.58 -10.81
N MET A 61 -9.99 1.64 -10.86
CA MET A 61 -10.03 0.52 -9.91
C MET A 61 -8.69 -0.22 -9.90
N GLY A 62 -8.21 -0.64 -8.72
CA GLY A 62 -6.91 -1.29 -8.56
C GLY A 62 -5.72 -0.33 -8.52
N ALA A 63 -5.92 0.98 -8.74
CA ALA A 63 -4.84 1.95 -8.69
C ALA A 63 -4.30 2.14 -7.27
N VAL A 64 -2.98 2.18 -7.14
CA VAL A 64 -2.27 2.53 -5.91
C VAL A 64 -1.41 3.76 -6.17
N THR A 65 -1.52 4.78 -5.32
CA THR A 65 -0.74 6.02 -5.47
C THR A 65 0.60 5.92 -4.73
N GLY A 66 1.48 6.90 -4.95
CA GLY A 66 2.48 7.26 -3.95
C GLY A 66 1.84 7.95 -2.72
N GLY A 67 2.67 8.40 -1.79
CA GLY A 67 2.23 9.23 -0.67
C GLY A 67 1.99 10.68 -1.10
N VAL A 68 0.83 11.23 -0.78
CA VAL A 68 0.56 12.68 -0.86
C VAL A 68 1.07 13.33 0.41
N ALA A 69 2.11 14.16 0.29
CA ALA A 69 2.71 14.86 1.42
C ALA A 69 1.76 15.93 1.98
N LEU A 70 1.55 15.91 3.30
CA LEU A 70 0.67 16.83 4.01
C LEU A 70 1.34 17.29 5.30
N LYS A 71 1.04 18.53 5.72
CA LYS A 71 1.44 19.01 7.04
C LYS A 71 0.78 18.15 8.12
N PRO A 72 1.41 17.94 9.28
CA PRO A 72 0.75 17.28 10.39
C PRO A 72 -0.54 17.99 10.80
N GLY A 73 -1.59 17.23 11.12
CA GLY A 73 -2.91 17.76 11.45
C GLY A 73 -4.06 16.87 10.98
N ASN A 74 -5.29 17.35 11.19
CA ASN A 74 -6.48 16.67 10.70
C ASN A 74 -6.78 17.11 9.27
N HIS A 75 -6.97 16.14 8.39
CA HIS A 75 -7.33 16.33 6.99
C HIS A 75 -8.61 15.58 6.68
N GLU A 76 -9.55 16.27 6.03
CA GLU A 76 -10.74 15.64 5.49
C GLU A 76 -10.40 15.04 4.12
N VAL A 77 -10.71 13.75 3.95
CA VAL A 77 -10.56 13.05 2.67
C VAL A 77 -11.92 12.59 2.20
N THR A 78 -12.31 13.02 1.00
CA THR A 78 -13.59 12.65 0.39
C THR A 78 -13.34 11.88 -0.89
N PHE A 79 -14.06 10.78 -1.06
CA PHE A 79 -14.03 9.87 -2.20
C PHE A 79 -15.39 9.90 -2.90
N SER A 80 -15.38 9.98 -4.22
CA SER A 80 -16.59 9.99 -5.04
C SER A 80 -16.37 9.23 -6.34
N ARG A 81 -17.38 8.49 -6.75
CA ARG A 81 -17.46 7.80 -8.05
C ARG A 81 -18.91 7.80 -8.52
N ASN A 82 -19.13 8.00 -9.81
CA ASN A 82 -20.49 8.07 -10.35
C ASN A 82 -21.27 6.79 -10.04
N GLY A 83 -22.54 6.88 -9.66
CA GLY A 83 -23.36 5.72 -9.30
C GLY A 83 -23.08 5.14 -7.90
N THR A 84 -22.26 5.82 -7.09
CA THR A 84 -22.05 5.49 -5.67
C THR A 84 -22.21 6.72 -4.80
N GLU A 85 -22.75 6.55 -3.60
CA GLU A 85 -22.75 7.59 -2.58
C GLU A 85 -21.31 7.85 -2.11
N SER A 86 -20.91 9.12 -2.04
CA SER A 86 -19.58 9.54 -1.63
C SER A 86 -19.25 9.10 -0.20
N GLY A 87 -17.97 8.81 0.04
CA GLY A 87 -17.44 8.46 1.35
C GLY A 87 -16.44 9.50 1.84
N THR A 88 -16.60 9.98 3.07
CA THR A 88 -15.69 10.96 3.69
C THR A 88 -15.10 10.40 4.97
N THR A 89 -13.82 10.66 5.22
CA THR A 89 -13.13 10.30 6.46
C THR A 89 -12.22 11.43 6.93
N GLN A 90 -11.99 11.51 8.23
CA GLN A 90 -10.94 12.35 8.81
C GLN A 90 -9.67 11.53 9.00
N VAL A 91 -8.52 12.11 8.65
CA VAL A 91 -7.20 11.50 8.81
C VAL A 91 -6.32 12.44 9.62
N LYS A 92 -5.81 11.95 10.75
CA LYS A 92 -4.80 12.66 11.55
C LYS A 92 -3.42 12.31 11.01
N VAL A 93 -2.87 13.19 10.19
CA VAL A 93 -1.53 13.05 9.62
C VAL A 93 -0.49 13.36 10.71
N GLN A 94 0.46 12.45 10.89
CA GLN A 94 1.60 12.59 11.79
C GLN A 94 2.89 12.71 10.98
N LEU A 95 3.90 13.33 11.58
CA LEU A 95 5.20 13.50 10.96
C LEU A 95 5.85 12.12 10.70
N ASP A 96 6.40 11.92 9.52
CA ASP A 96 7.06 10.68 9.08
C ASP A 96 6.19 9.41 9.12
N ASP A 97 4.88 9.59 9.16
CA ASP A 97 3.88 8.53 9.12
C ASP A 97 3.14 8.53 7.78
N THR A 98 2.77 7.34 7.31
CA THR A 98 1.90 7.17 6.14
C THR A 98 0.62 6.49 6.56
N THR A 99 -0.52 7.16 6.34
CA THR A 99 -1.84 6.52 6.42
C THR A 99 -2.25 6.04 5.04
N ILE A 100 -2.55 4.75 4.91
CA ILE A 100 -3.12 4.19 3.68
C ILE A 100 -4.63 4.18 3.80
N LEU A 101 -5.31 4.70 2.78
CA LEU A 101 -6.75 4.71 2.65
C LEU A 101 -7.16 3.72 1.56
N ILE A 102 -8.01 2.78 1.95
CA ILE A 102 -8.63 1.80 1.05
C ILE A 102 -10.11 2.15 0.97
N PRO A 103 -10.53 3.01 0.03
CA PRO A 103 -11.94 3.19 -0.25
C PRO A 103 -12.48 1.93 -0.96
N PHE A 104 -13.65 1.47 -0.55
CA PHE A 104 -14.36 0.33 -1.11
C PHE A 104 -15.86 0.60 -1.16
N ALA A 105 -16.57 -0.08 -2.05
CA ALA A 105 -18.02 0.06 -2.17
C ALA A 105 -18.74 -0.92 -1.22
N GLU A 106 -19.65 -0.38 -0.41
CA GLU A 106 -20.51 -1.14 0.49
C GLU A 106 -21.95 -1.11 -0.01
N ARG A 107 -22.58 -2.29 -0.06
CA ARG A 107 -23.97 -2.38 -0.47
C ARG A 107 -24.87 -1.84 0.63
N ILE A 108 -25.74 -0.90 0.28
CA ILE A 108 -26.84 -0.46 1.12
C ILE A 108 -28.08 -1.28 0.70
N PRO A 109 -28.66 -2.09 1.60
CA PRO A 109 -29.88 -2.84 1.29
C PRO A 109 -31.04 -1.94 0.89
N ALA A 110 -31.93 -2.46 0.06
CA ALA A 110 -33.18 -1.76 -0.27
C ALA A 110 -34.04 -1.62 0.99
N THR A 111 -34.82 -0.55 1.04
CA THR A 111 -35.90 -0.33 2.02
C THR A 111 -37.22 -0.16 1.28
N ASP A 112 -38.34 -0.12 1.99
CA ASP A 112 -39.66 0.12 1.41
C ASP A 112 -39.76 1.43 0.60
N SER A 113 -38.87 2.39 0.90
CA SER A 113 -38.86 3.71 0.26
C SER A 113 -37.68 3.95 -0.69
N LYS A 114 -36.67 3.08 -0.73
CA LYS A 114 -35.46 3.28 -1.54
C LYS A 114 -34.92 1.97 -2.10
N PRO A 115 -34.56 1.92 -3.40
CA PRO A 115 -33.88 0.76 -3.95
C PRO A 115 -32.50 0.57 -3.31
N ALA A 116 -31.93 -0.64 -3.45
CA ALA A 116 -30.57 -0.90 -3.02
C ALA A 116 -29.58 0.05 -3.72
N SER A 117 -28.62 0.57 -2.96
CA SER A 117 -27.59 1.48 -3.47
C SER A 117 -26.20 1.04 -3.01
N TRP A 118 -25.19 1.81 -3.38
CA TRP A 118 -23.80 1.58 -3.00
C TRP A 118 -23.25 2.85 -2.36
N ALA A 119 -22.54 2.72 -1.25
CA ALA A 119 -21.82 3.82 -0.62
C ALA A 119 -20.34 3.51 -0.48
N ILE A 120 -19.49 4.51 -0.68
CA ILE A 120 -18.07 4.36 -0.42
C ILE A 120 -17.84 4.37 1.10
N ARG A 121 -17.17 3.32 1.59
CA ARG A 121 -16.59 3.23 2.92
C ARG A 121 -15.08 3.27 2.80
N VAL A 122 -14.39 3.65 3.87
CA VAL A 122 -12.93 3.80 3.87
C VAL A 122 -12.34 3.00 5.01
N LEU A 123 -11.52 2.01 4.67
CA LEU A 123 -10.65 1.36 5.64
C LEU A 123 -9.35 2.15 5.71
N ARG A 124 -8.91 2.47 6.93
CA ARG A 124 -7.64 3.16 7.17
C ARG A 124 -6.64 2.15 7.72
N LEU A 125 -5.46 2.13 7.13
CA LEU A 125 -4.33 1.37 7.63
C LEU A 125 -3.27 2.33 8.13
N LYS A 126 -2.83 2.10 9.37
CA LYS A 126 -1.70 2.81 9.97
C LYS A 126 -0.46 1.96 9.93
N GLN A 127 0.67 2.62 9.70
CA GLN A 127 1.96 1.97 9.79
C GLN A 127 2.33 1.64 11.24
N ARG A 128 3.06 0.55 11.41
CA ARG A 128 3.71 0.11 12.64
C ARG A 128 5.20 -0.04 12.38
N GLU A 129 5.99 0.00 13.44
CA GLU A 129 7.44 -0.20 13.36
C GLU A 129 7.78 -1.44 12.53
N PRO A 130 8.80 -1.36 11.66
CA PRO A 130 9.29 -2.50 10.92
C PRO A 130 9.71 -3.64 11.86
N ASP A 131 9.10 -4.80 11.70
CA ASP A 131 9.73 -6.09 12.02
C ASP A 131 10.71 -6.51 10.93
N ASP A 132 11.75 -7.25 11.30
CA ASP A 132 12.79 -7.66 10.36
C ASP A 132 12.27 -8.70 9.36
N GLY A 133 12.76 -8.62 8.12
CA GLY A 133 12.51 -9.64 7.10
C GLY A 133 11.48 -9.24 6.04
N GLN A 134 10.88 -10.25 5.42
CA GLN A 134 10.04 -10.07 4.24
C GLN A 134 8.68 -10.74 4.45
N HIS A 135 7.64 -9.94 4.30
CA HIS A 135 6.30 -10.32 4.70
C HIS A 135 5.27 -9.88 3.68
N ALA A 136 4.15 -10.59 3.65
CA ALA A 136 2.92 -10.12 3.05
C ALA A 136 1.92 -9.74 4.14
N THR A 137 1.39 -8.53 4.05
CA THR A 137 0.25 -8.05 4.84
C THR A 137 -0.99 -8.19 3.97
N PHE A 138 -1.90 -9.07 4.34
CA PHE A 138 -3.19 -9.20 3.69
C PHE A 138 -4.23 -8.36 4.43
N VAL A 139 -5.05 -7.66 3.66
CA VAL A 139 -6.21 -6.91 4.15
C VAL A 139 -7.40 -7.20 3.27
N SER A 140 -8.58 -7.44 3.86
CA SER A 140 -9.79 -7.73 3.09
C SER A 140 -10.83 -6.62 3.25
N VAL A 141 -11.26 -6.05 2.13
CA VAL A 141 -12.47 -5.22 2.03
C VAL A 141 -13.58 -5.92 1.24
N SER A 142 -13.39 -7.20 0.91
CA SER A 142 -14.41 -8.06 0.31
C SER A 142 -15.65 -8.17 1.20
N GLN A 143 -16.80 -8.45 0.59
CA GLN A 143 -18.04 -8.78 1.28
C GLN A 143 -17.98 -10.14 1.98
N ASN A 144 -17.05 -11.02 1.58
CA ASN A 144 -16.84 -12.29 2.29
C ASN A 144 -16.27 -12.01 3.71
N PRO A 145 -16.94 -12.48 4.79
CA PRO A 145 -16.52 -12.23 6.16
C PRO A 145 -15.11 -12.76 6.48
N GLU A 146 -14.66 -13.82 5.79
CA GLU A 146 -13.30 -14.34 5.92
C GLU A 146 -12.83 -14.95 4.60
N VAL A 147 -11.70 -14.48 4.10
CA VAL A 147 -11.08 -14.99 2.89
C VAL A 147 -9.90 -15.88 3.26
N ARG A 148 -9.91 -17.12 2.76
CA ARG A 148 -8.74 -18.00 2.81
C ARG A 148 -7.91 -17.81 1.54
N VAL A 149 -6.72 -17.24 1.69
CA VAL A 149 -5.70 -17.15 0.64
C VAL A 149 -4.65 -18.23 0.88
N GLU A 150 -4.19 -18.89 -0.17
CA GLU A 150 -3.03 -19.76 -0.14
C GLU A 150 -1.85 -19.04 -0.78
N VAL A 151 -0.72 -19.02 -0.08
CA VAL A 151 0.53 -18.40 -0.53
C VAL A 151 1.52 -19.50 -0.85
N GLY A 152 1.98 -19.55 -2.10
CA GLY A 152 2.97 -20.53 -2.53
C GLY A 152 4.38 -20.14 -2.07
N ASP A 153 5.24 -21.12 -1.82
CA ASP A 153 6.67 -20.93 -1.54
C ASP A 153 7.57 -21.44 -2.69
N THR A 154 8.87 -21.18 -2.60
CA THR A 154 9.87 -21.62 -3.59
C THR A 154 10.04 -23.15 -3.66
N ARG A 155 9.49 -23.90 -2.71
CA ARG A 155 9.50 -25.36 -2.64
C ARG A 155 8.19 -25.97 -3.15
N GLY A 156 7.27 -25.15 -3.66
CA GLY A 156 5.96 -25.57 -4.16
C GLY A 156 4.94 -25.89 -3.07
N ARG A 157 5.21 -25.54 -1.81
CA ARG A 157 4.24 -25.68 -0.71
C ARG A 157 3.32 -24.48 -0.69
N TRP A 158 2.11 -24.69 -0.16
CA TRP A 158 1.08 -23.67 -0.04
C TRP A 158 0.71 -23.47 1.43
N THR A 159 0.87 -22.24 1.92
CA THR A 159 0.53 -21.87 3.30
C THR A 159 -0.78 -21.09 3.32
N PRO A 160 -1.79 -21.51 4.09
CA PRO A 160 -3.04 -20.78 4.19
C PRO A 160 -2.89 -19.53 5.08
N VAL A 161 -3.53 -18.45 4.67
CA VAL A 161 -3.70 -17.19 5.41
C VAL A 161 -5.19 -16.88 5.45
N PHE A 162 -5.73 -16.71 6.66
CA PHE A 162 -7.14 -16.40 6.88
C PHE A 162 -7.28 -14.90 7.16
N VAL A 163 -8.01 -14.20 6.30
CA VAL A 163 -8.12 -12.74 6.32
C VAL A 163 -9.56 -12.38 6.63
N LYS A 164 -9.82 -11.96 7.86
CA LYS A 164 -11.13 -11.45 8.25
C LYS A 164 -11.41 -10.13 7.56
N ARG A 165 -12.66 -9.92 7.19
CA ARG A 165 -13.15 -8.67 6.62
C ARG A 165 -12.80 -7.48 7.53
N LEU A 166 -12.23 -6.45 6.93
CA LEU A 166 -11.71 -5.22 7.55
C LEU A 166 -10.57 -5.42 8.57
N ALA A 167 -9.96 -6.60 8.60
CA ALA A 167 -8.81 -6.89 9.43
C ALA A 167 -7.54 -7.07 8.58
N VAL A 168 -6.41 -7.13 9.29
CA VAL A 168 -5.10 -7.45 8.72
C VAL A 168 -4.67 -8.84 9.15
N ALA A 169 -4.10 -9.61 8.24
CA ALA A 169 -3.37 -10.84 8.51
C ALA A 169 -1.97 -10.74 7.90
N MET A 170 -0.99 -11.42 8.50
CA MET A 170 0.40 -11.36 8.05
C MET A 170 0.98 -12.76 7.88
N THR A 171 1.87 -12.92 6.90
CA THR A 171 2.65 -14.14 6.71
C THR A 171 4.06 -13.78 6.25
N PRO A 172 5.10 -14.52 6.68
CA PRO A 172 6.42 -14.41 6.08
C PRO A 172 6.40 -14.88 4.62
N LEU A 173 7.33 -14.34 3.83
CA LEU A 173 7.56 -14.72 2.44
C LEU A 173 8.96 -15.33 2.29
N ASP A 174 9.03 -16.50 1.64
CA ASP A 174 10.30 -17.18 1.34
C ASP A 174 10.73 -16.91 -0.12
N PHE A 175 10.86 -15.62 -0.50
CA PHE A 175 11.23 -15.20 -1.85
C PHE A 175 12.18 -14.01 -1.88
N GLN A 176 13.46 -14.21 -2.21
CA GLN A 176 14.38 -13.07 -2.34
C GLN A 176 13.98 -12.07 -3.44
N ARG A 177 13.38 -12.56 -4.53
CA ARG A 177 12.90 -11.79 -5.68
C ARG A 177 11.91 -12.61 -6.52
N GLY A 178 11.15 -11.94 -7.37
CA GLY A 178 10.27 -12.60 -8.35
C GLY A 178 8.80 -12.39 -8.04
N TYR A 179 7.98 -13.42 -8.24
CA TYR A 179 6.53 -13.34 -8.07
C TYR A 179 6.07 -14.45 -7.13
N VAL A 180 5.52 -14.08 -5.98
CA VAL A 180 4.92 -15.05 -5.05
C VAL A 180 3.52 -15.37 -5.54
N PRO A 181 3.23 -16.61 -5.95
CA PRO A 181 1.90 -16.96 -6.40
C PRO A 181 0.94 -17.01 -5.20
N ILE A 182 -0.21 -16.40 -5.37
CA ILE A 182 -1.30 -16.44 -4.40
C ILE A 182 -2.59 -16.88 -5.07
N ARG A 183 -3.43 -17.61 -4.34
CA ARG A 183 -4.71 -18.11 -4.86
C ARG A 183 -5.74 -18.27 -3.75
N THR A 184 -6.99 -18.40 -4.14
CA THR A 184 -8.03 -19.01 -3.29
C THR A 184 -8.32 -20.43 -3.78
N LYS A 185 -9.29 -21.09 -3.15
CA LYS A 185 -9.80 -22.38 -3.64
C LYS A 185 -10.34 -22.27 -5.07
N ASP A 186 -10.94 -21.12 -5.41
CA ASP A 186 -11.78 -20.97 -6.60
C ASP A 186 -11.09 -20.19 -7.72
N ALA A 187 -9.99 -19.47 -7.44
CA ALA A 187 -9.29 -18.67 -8.43
C ALA A 187 -7.82 -18.40 -8.08
N SER A 188 -6.99 -18.22 -9.10
CA SER A 188 -5.67 -17.59 -8.95
C SER A 188 -5.84 -16.08 -8.77
N LEU A 189 -5.07 -15.49 -7.87
CA LEU A 189 -5.00 -14.05 -7.65
C LEU A 189 -3.73 -13.48 -8.30
N GLU A 190 -3.60 -12.15 -8.36
CA GLU A 190 -2.40 -11.51 -8.88
C GLU A 190 -1.21 -11.81 -7.96
N SER A 191 -0.13 -12.36 -8.53
CA SER A 191 1.06 -12.68 -7.75
C SER A 191 1.70 -11.45 -7.12
N ILE A 192 2.30 -11.61 -5.94
CA ILE A 192 2.97 -10.52 -5.22
C ILE A 192 4.34 -10.27 -5.89
N PRO A 193 4.60 -9.08 -6.47
CA PRO A 193 5.86 -8.79 -7.13
C PRO A 193 6.92 -8.41 -6.09
N ILE A 194 7.89 -9.29 -5.89
CA ILE A 194 8.98 -9.13 -4.92
C ILE A 194 10.21 -8.51 -5.58
N GLY A 195 10.51 -7.27 -5.20
CA GLY A 195 11.69 -6.52 -5.66
C GLY A 195 12.81 -6.37 -4.62
N GLY A 196 12.58 -6.82 -3.38
CA GLY A 196 13.54 -6.72 -2.28
C GLY A 196 12.89 -6.92 -0.91
N GLN A 197 13.64 -6.67 0.16
CA GLN A 197 13.14 -6.79 1.55
C GLN A 197 12.02 -5.80 1.88
N GLY A 198 11.19 -6.12 2.87
CA GLY A 198 10.12 -5.26 3.33
C GLY A 198 8.75 -5.94 3.26
N ASN A 199 7.72 -5.13 3.46
CA ASN A 199 6.35 -5.59 3.54
C ASN A 199 5.62 -5.39 2.20
N TYR A 200 4.84 -6.38 1.80
CA TYR A 200 4.03 -6.34 0.59
C TYR A 200 2.57 -6.42 0.99
N VAL A 201 1.84 -5.35 0.74
CA VAL A 201 0.44 -5.23 1.10
C VAL A 201 -0.40 -5.78 -0.04
N VAL A 202 -1.26 -6.75 0.27
CA VAL A 202 -2.23 -7.35 -0.64
C VAL A 202 -3.61 -6.97 -0.17
N VAL A 203 -4.30 -6.13 -0.93
CA VAL A 203 -5.69 -5.76 -0.65
C VAL A 203 -6.60 -6.68 -1.44
N LEU A 204 -7.38 -7.49 -0.72
CA LEU A 204 -8.41 -8.37 -1.25
C LEU A 204 -9.72 -7.60 -1.34
N HIS A 205 -10.30 -7.53 -2.53
CA HIS A 205 -11.53 -6.80 -2.79
C HIS A 205 -12.36 -7.53 -3.83
N ASP A 206 -13.67 -7.29 -3.85
CA ASP A 206 -14.52 -7.82 -4.92
C ASP A 206 -14.48 -6.86 -6.12
N ASP A 207 -14.68 -7.40 -7.33
CA ASP A 207 -15.05 -6.59 -8.50
C ASP A 207 -16.56 -6.32 -8.56
N ALA A 208 -17.03 -5.66 -9.61
CA ALA A 208 -18.44 -5.27 -9.74
C ALA A 208 -19.36 -6.49 -9.89
N GLU A 209 -18.82 -7.61 -10.34
CA GLU A 209 -19.48 -8.91 -10.49
C GLU A 209 -19.42 -9.75 -9.20
N GLY A 210 -18.71 -9.27 -8.16
CA GLY A 210 -18.53 -9.97 -6.89
C GLY A 210 -17.41 -11.01 -6.89
N ALA A 211 -16.59 -11.06 -7.94
CA ALA A 211 -15.43 -11.95 -7.97
C ALA A 211 -14.27 -11.35 -7.19
N LEU A 212 -13.64 -12.17 -6.36
CA LEU A 212 -12.50 -11.74 -5.56
C LEU A 212 -11.30 -11.42 -6.46
N LYS A 213 -10.71 -10.24 -6.23
CA LYS A 213 -9.49 -9.73 -6.84
C LYS A 213 -8.50 -9.32 -5.75
N SER A 214 -7.29 -9.05 -6.21
CA SER A 214 -6.22 -8.52 -5.38
C SER A 214 -5.56 -7.35 -6.08
N LEU A 215 -5.12 -6.36 -5.32
CA LEU A 215 -4.11 -5.38 -5.74
C LEU A 215 -2.95 -5.46 -4.76
N THR A 216 -1.74 -5.21 -5.25
CA THR A 216 -0.52 -5.35 -4.45
C THR A 216 0.36 -4.11 -4.53
N PHE A 217 0.96 -3.74 -3.40
CA PHE A 217 1.98 -2.69 -3.36
C PHE A 217 2.98 -2.93 -2.23
N ARG A 218 4.20 -2.39 -2.38
CA ARG A 218 5.21 -2.42 -1.33
C ARG A 218 4.97 -1.31 -0.30
N ASP A 219 5.09 -1.65 0.97
CA ASP A 219 5.19 -0.77 2.11
C ASP A 219 6.48 -1.11 2.89
N PHE A 220 7.21 -0.11 3.35
CA PHE A 220 8.44 -0.33 4.13
C PHE A 220 8.15 -0.52 5.63
N LYS A 221 6.90 -0.38 6.04
CA LYS A 221 6.40 -0.59 7.40
C LYS A 221 5.26 -1.62 7.40
N TYR A 222 4.95 -2.17 8.58
CA TYR A 222 3.81 -3.08 8.75
C TYR A 222 2.52 -2.31 8.96
N LEU A 223 1.37 -2.95 8.79
CA LEU A 223 0.09 -2.25 8.87
C LEU A 223 -0.82 -2.83 9.95
N SER A 224 -1.65 -1.95 10.52
CA SER A 224 -2.85 -2.34 11.24
C SER A 224 -4.07 -1.58 10.74
N ALA A 225 -5.22 -2.25 10.77
CA ALA A 225 -6.50 -1.62 10.57
C ALA A 225 -6.89 -0.78 11.80
N ASP A 226 -7.43 0.42 11.52
CA ASP A 226 -8.08 1.30 12.50
C ASP A 226 -9.54 0.93 12.76
#